data_AF-A0A7Y8I8T3-F1
#
_entry.id   AF-A0A7Y8I8T3-F1
#
_cell.length_a   1.000
_cell.length_b   1.000
_cell.length_c   1.000
_cell.angle_alpha   90.00
_cell.angle_beta   90.00
_cell.angle_gamma   90.00
#
_symmetry.space_group_name_H-M   'P 1'
#
loop_
_entity.id
_entity.type
_entity.pdbx_description
1 polymer ?
#
loop_
_entity_poly.entity_id
_entity_poly.type
_entity_poly.pdbx_seq_one_letter_code
_entity_poly.pdbx_strand_id
1 'polypeptide(L)'
;MSFQSYFKDVLTKYLKTKGYDLTPSNLLYDWQRSSQELPSFRKSILPEDAKKYLRIDNPRLIELQKLYSKFDKTVISHLVWQDGHVDSDDLQYFRGDNAYVWQLRGTNMNIMGYALTTYYLKSIDKYGLLEKLKEDDNFGNYIFTIDDKVVSRDLLDSINEIYFLEEQLKISSVANLKVLDIGAGYGRLAHRMIEALPNIHTYYCTDAVAVSTFISEYYLHFRKLENNSKVIPLFDVEDTLKNNKIDIALNIHSFSECSINAVEWWLSLIAKYQVKYLMIIPNIYVDSNGLMLSHDRHDIGKAIEKYGYVLKSKVPKFKDAVVQEYGINPTHYYLFERY
;
A
#
# COMPACT_ATOMS: atom_id res chain seq x y z
N MET A 1 -24.39 -41.63 -23.84
CA MET A 1 -23.71 -40.35 -23.60
C MET A 1 -24.20 -39.83 -22.25
N SER A 2 -23.32 -39.56 -21.27
CA SER A 2 -23.77 -39.04 -19.97
C SER A 2 -24.28 -37.61 -20.12
N PHE A 3 -25.26 -37.22 -19.31
CA PHE A 3 -25.80 -35.85 -19.30
C PHE A 3 -24.69 -34.78 -19.12
N GLN A 4 -23.67 -35.10 -18.33
CA GLN A 4 -22.48 -34.26 -18.14
C GLN A 4 -21.66 -34.08 -19.43
N SER A 5 -21.49 -35.13 -20.24
CA SER A 5 -20.76 -35.06 -21.52
C SER A 5 -21.49 -34.15 -22.51
N TYR A 6 -22.81 -34.32 -22.63
CA TYR A 6 -23.63 -33.50 -23.52
C TYR A 6 -23.61 -32.02 -23.10
N PHE A 7 -23.73 -31.75 -21.80
CA PHE A 7 -23.67 -30.38 -21.27
C PHE A 7 -22.32 -29.73 -21.53
N LYS A 8 -21.21 -30.47 -21.32
CA LYS A 8 -19.86 -29.99 -21.61
C LYS A 8 -19.67 -29.66 -23.08
N ASP A 9 -20.17 -30.50 -24.00
CA ASP A 9 -20.04 -30.28 -25.44
C ASP A 9 -20.84 -29.04 -25.90
N VAL A 10 -22.06 -28.88 -25.40
CA VAL A 10 -22.90 -27.69 -25.67
C VAL A 10 -22.22 -26.42 -25.14
N LEU A 11 -21.72 -26.45 -23.90
CA LEU A 11 -21.03 -25.31 -23.29
C LEU A 11 -19.74 -24.98 -24.04
N THR A 12 -18.94 -25.98 -24.39
CA THR A 12 -17.71 -25.80 -25.18
C THR A 12 -18.02 -25.13 -26.52
N LYS A 13 -19.05 -25.60 -27.22
CA LYS A 13 -19.44 -25.06 -28.52
C LYS A 13 -19.91 -23.61 -28.38
N TYR A 14 -20.72 -23.30 -27.37
CA TYR A 14 -21.18 -21.95 -27.08
C TYR A 14 -20.02 -21.00 -26.76
N LEU A 15 -19.13 -21.39 -25.85
CA LEU A 15 -17.97 -20.57 -25.46
C LEU A 15 -17.02 -20.31 -26.64
N LYS A 16 -16.81 -21.31 -27.51
CA LYS A 16 -16.03 -21.13 -28.74
C LYS A 16 -16.60 -20.07 -29.66
N THR A 17 -17.93 -19.97 -29.79
CA THR A 17 -18.54 -18.87 -30.58
C THR A 17 -18.30 -17.48 -30.00
N LYS A 18 -17.89 -17.40 -28.73
CA LYS A 18 -17.54 -16.17 -28.03
C LYS A 18 -16.02 -15.97 -27.94
N GLY A 19 -15.22 -16.81 -28.60
CA GLY A 19 -13.76 -16.74 -28.58
C GLY A 19 -13.10 -17.35 -27.35
N TYR A 20 -13.81 -18.16 -26.57
CA TYR A 20 -13.28 -18.81 -25.37
C TYR A 20 -13.11 -20.32 -25.58
N ASP A 21 -12.01 -20.89 -25.07
CA ASP A 21 -11.75 -22.32 -25.04
C ASP A 21 -11.80 -22.88 -23.61
N LEU A 22 -12.48 -24.01 -23.43
CA LEU A 22 -12.49 -24.73 -22.15
C LEU A 22 -11.21 -25.55 -21.99
N THR A 23 -10.41 -25.20 -20.99
CA THR A 23 -9.19 -25.93 -20.65
C THR A 23 -9.43 -26.86 -19.46
N PRO A 24 -9.04 -28.14 -19.54
CA PRO A 24 -9.06 -29.03 -18.38
C PRO A 24 -8.29 -28.44 -17.20
N SER A 25 -8.88 -28.45 -16.00
CA SER A 25 -8.27 -27.84 -14.81
C SER A 25 -6.94 -28.47 -14.40
N ASN A 26 -6.68 -29.72 -14.77
CA ASN A 26 -5.40 -30.39 -14.55
C ASN A 26 -4.26 -29.91 -15.47
N LEU A 27 -4.58 -29.15 -16.52
CA LEU A 27 -3.58 -28.47 -17.36
C LEU A 27 -3.28 -27.05 -16.87
N LEU A 28 -4.02 -26.57 -15.87
CA LEU A 28 -3.83 -25.26 -15.27
C LEU A 28 -2.84 -25.37 -14.10
N TYR A 29 -1.94 -24.39 -13.97
CA TYR A 29 -1.14 -24.22 -12.77
C TYR A 29 -2.04 -23.93 -11.55
N ASP A 30 -1.56 -24.18 -10.33
CA ASP A 30 -2.36 -23.95 -9.11
C ASP A 30 -2.93 -22.52 -9.03
N TRP A 31 -2.12 -21.53 -9.38
CA TRP A 31 -2.54 -20.12 -9.39
C TRP A 31 -3.58 -19.78 -10.47
N GLN A 32 -3.75 -20.63 -11.50
CA GLN A 32 -4.79 -20.48 -12.51
C GLN A 32 -6.09 -21.19 -12.13
N ARG A 33 -6.06 -22.08 -11.13
CA ARG A 33 -7.21 -22.88 -10.71
C ARG A 33 -8.12 -22.18 -9.71
N SER A 34 -7.62 -21.19 -8.99
CA SER A 34 -8.38 -20.45 -7.99
C SER A 34 -8.14 -18.95 -8.13
N SER A 35 -9.18 -18.18 -8.50
CA SER A 35 -9.21 -16.76 -8.20
C SER A 35 -9.42 -16.62 -6.69
N GLN A 36 -8.40 -16.17 -5.98
CA GLN A 36 -8.52 -15.90 -4.55
C GLN A 36 -9.16 -14.51 -4.42
N GLU A 37 -10.46 -14.49 -4.13
CA GLU A 37 -11.22 -13.24 -3.96
C GLU A 37 -11.46 -12.91 -2.48
N LEU A 38 -11.42 -13.93 -1.62
CA LEU A 38 -11.69 -13.78 -0.19
C LEU A 38 -10.41 -13.43 0.58
N PRO A 39 -10.53 -12.63 1.66
CA PRO A 39 -9.44 -12.42 2.59
C PRO A 39 -8.84 -13.72 3.08
N SER A 40 -7.52 -13.69 3.20
CA SER A 40 -6.75 -14.82 3.68
C SER A 40 -5.42 -14.36 4.25
N PHE A 41 -4.81 -15.18 5.08
CA PHE A 41 -3.49 -14.90 5.62
C PHE A 41 -2.74 -16.19 5.83
N ARG A 42 -1.42 -16.10 5.79
CA ARG A 42 -0.59 -17.21 6.22
C ARG A 42 -0.60 -17.25 7.75
N LYS A 43 -1.10 -18.32 8.37
CA LYS A 43 -0.98 -18.51 9.83
C LYS A 43 0.49 -18.67 10.22
N SER A 44 1.19 -17.56 10.37
CA SER A 44 2.55 -17.47 10.85
C SER A 44 2.58 -17.53 12.38
N ILE A 45 3.73 -17.88 12.95
CA ILE A 45 3.93 -17.73 14.38
C ILE A 45 3.96 -16.23 14.67
N LEU A 46 3.03 -15.77 15.50
CA LEU A 46 3.03 -14.39 15.98
C LEU A 46 3.99 -14.26 17.16
N PRO A 47 4.64 -13.10 17.33
CA PRO A 47 5.36 -12.78 18.56
C PRO A 47 4.46 -12.99 19.80
N GLU A 48 5.05 -13.41 20.91
CA GLU A 48 4.31 -13.76 22.14
C GLU A 48 3.46 -12.61 22.68
N ASP A 49 3.95 -11.38 22.55
CA ASP A 49 3.25 -10.16 22.94
C ASP A 49 2.19 -9.73 21.91
N ALA A 50 2.35 -10.08 20.63
CA ALA A 50 1.44 -9.69 19.56
C ALA A 50 0.02 -10.17 19.81
N LYS A 51 -0.17 -11.44 20.19
CA LYS A 51 -1.51 -12.00 20.47
C LYS A 51 -2.21 -11.31 21.64
N LYS A 52 -1.43 -10.84 22.62
CA LYS A 52 -1.96 -10.13 23.80
C LYS A 52 -2.27 -8.68 23.48
N TYR A 53 -1.45 -8.06 22.65
CA TYR A 53 -1.55 -6.65 22.31
C TYR A 53 -2.55 -6.39 21.18
N LEU A 54 -2.44 -7.08 20.04
CA LEU A 54 -3.24 -6.88 18.84
C LEU A 54 -4.64 -7.50 18.98
N ARG A 55 -5.46 -6.91 19.85
CA ARG A 55 -6.83 -7.35 20.15
C ARG A 55 -7.80 -6.20 19.96
N ILE A 56 -9.02 -6.52 19.52
CA ILE A 56 -10.10 -5.53 19.29
C ILE A 56 -10.50 -4.82 20.59
N ASP A 57 -10.29 -5.46 21.75
CA ASP A 57 -10.57 -4.95 23.09
C ASP A 57 -9.34 -4.31 23.76
N ASN A 58 -8.24 -4.06 23.03
CA ASN A 58 -7.08 -3.39 23.59
C ASN A 58 -7.44 -1.96 24.06
N PRO A 59 -7.12 -1.57 25.31
CA PRO A 59 -7.43 -0.23 25.83
C PRO A 59 -6.89 0.91 24.96
N ARG A 60 -5.71 0.75 24.35
CA ARG A 60 -5.12 1.75 23.45
C ARG A 60 -5.92 1.92 22.17
N LEU A 61 -6.41 0.83 21.57
CA LEU A 61 -7.26 0.89 20.39
C LEU A 61 -8.60 1.58 20.70
N ILE A 62 -9.22 1.22 21.83
CA ILE A 62 -10.48 1.83 22.30
C ILE A 62 -10.29 3.34 22.55
N GLU A 63 -9.18 3.72 23.17
CA GLU A 63 -8.81 5.13 23.38
C GLU A 63 -8.71 5.89 22.04
N LEU A 64 -7.94 5.35 21.09
CA LEU A 64 -7.77 5.95 19.75
C LEU A 64 -9.12 6.10 19.04
N GLN A 65 -9.95 5.06 19.02
CA GLN A 65 -11.30 5.12 18.43
C GLN A 65 -12.17 6.21 19.07
N LYS A 66 -12.12 6.32 20.41
CA LYS A 66 -12.86 7.35 21.15
C LYS A 66 -12.36 8.77 20.84
N LEU A 67 -11.06 8.96 20.65
CA LEU A 67 -10.49 10.27 20.30
C LEU A 67 -10.78 10.62 18.84
N TYR A 68 -10.62 9.67 17.92
CA TYR A 68 -10.89 9.86 16.50
C TYR A 68 -12.35 10.20 16.24
N SER A 69 -13.30 9.54 16.92
CA SER A 69 -14.74 9.82 16.73
C SER A 69 -15.17 11.26 17.09
N LYS A 70 -14.33 12.00 17.81
CA LYS A 70 -14.53 13.43 18.13
C LYS A 70 -13.88 14.38 17.12
N PHE A 71 -13.05 13.86 16.22
CA PHE A 71 -12.36 14.65 15.21
C PHE A 71 -13.31 15.05 14.07
N ASP A 72 -12.83 15.91 13.19
CA ASP A 72 -13.59 16.43 12.05
C ASP A 72 -14.14 15.29 11.17
N LYS A 73 -15.47 15.20 11.10
CA LYS A 73 -16.19 14.19 10.30
C LYS A 73 -15.86 14.24 8.82
N THR A 74 -15.41 15.38 8.29
CA THR A 74 -14.99 15.47 6.89
C THR A 74 -13.77 14.60 6.60
N VAL A 75 -12.92 14.37 7.60
CA VAL A 75 -11.68 13.59 7.49
C VAL A 75 -11.89 12.12 7.88
N ILE A 76 -12.70 11.88 8.91
CA ILE A 76 -12.90 10.53 9.47
C ILE A 76 -14.09 9.76 8.87
N SER A 77 -14.92 10.40 8.02
CA SER A 77 -16.01 9.69 7.33
C SER A 77 -15.44 8.88 6.16
N HIS A 78 -14.93 7.70 6.49
CA HIS A 78 -14.38 6.78 5.52
C HIS A 78 -15.48 6.05 4.78
N LEU A 79 -15.45 6.07 3.46
CA LEU A 79 -16.42 5.34 2.64
C LEU A 79 -16.10 3.84 2.62
N VAL A 80 -14.82 3.48 2.76
CA VAL A 80 -14.31 2.09 2.78
C VAL A 80 -14.21 1.54 4.22
N TRP A 81 -13.57 2.28 5.13
CA TRP A 81 -13.24 1.82 6.48
C TRP A 81 -14.37 2.08 7.50
N GLN A 82 -15.35 1.17 7.54
CA GLN A 82 -16.50 1.24 8.45
C GLN A 82 -16.33 0.32 9.67
N ASP A 83 -17.20 0.46 10.68
CA ASP A 83 -17.22 -0.45 11.83
C ASP A 83 -17.39 -1.91 11.35
N GLY A 84 -16.49 -2.79 11.81
CA GLY A 84 -16.45 -4.20 11.40
C GLY A 84 -15.74 -4.48 10.08
N HIS A 85 -15.13 -3.48 9.43
CA HIS A 85 -14.30 -3.67 8.23
C HIS A 85 -13.01 -4.47 8.50
N VAL A 86 -12.55 -4.45 9.75
CA VAL A 86 -11.37 -5.19 10.24
C VAL A 86 -11.84 -6.11 11.34
N ASP A 87 -11.54 -7.40 11.23
CA ASP A 87 -11.83 -8.38 12.28
C ASP A 87 -10.63 -8.63 13.21
N SER A 88 -10.79 -9.57 14.16
CA SER A 88 -9.73 -9.90 15.11
C SER A 88 -8.51 -10.58 14.48
N ASP A 89 -8.72 -11.31 13.38
CA ASP A 89 -7.64 -11.97 12.64
C ASP A 89 -6.90 -10.93 11.80
N ASP A 90 -7.60 -9.99 11.17
CA ASP A 90 -6.97 -8.87 10.45
C ASP A 90 -6.05 -8.04 11.34
N LEU A 91 -6.41 -7.84 12.61
CA LEU A 91 -5.55 -7.17 13.59
C LEU A 91 -4.25 -7.93 13.88
N GLN A 92 -4.30 -9.24 13.95
CA GLN A 92 -3.13 -10.08 14.26
C GLN A 92 -2.29 -10.39 13.02
N TYR A 93 -2.94 -10.47 11.87
CA TYR A 93 -2.37 -10.84 10.59
C TYR A 93 -2.52 -9.70 9.58
N PHE A 94 -2.26 -8.46 10.03
CA PHE A 94 -2.48 -7.24 9.24
C PHE A 94 -1.62 -7.14 7.98
N ARG A 95 -0.52 -7.89 7.89
CA ARG A 95 0.28 -8.00 6.67
C ARG A 95 -0.25 -9.07 5.72
N GLY A 96 -1.27 -9.84 6.09
CA GLY A 96 -1.89 -10.84 5.21
C GLY A 96 -2.69 -10.24 4.06
N ASP A 97 -3.32 -11.10 3.25
CA ASP A 97 -4.21 -10.70 2.17
C ASP A 97 -5.57 -10.25 2.74
N ASN A 98 -5.67 -8.99 3.17
CA ASN A 98 -6.80 -8.44 3.93
C ASN A 98 -7.17 -7.02 3.46
N ALA A 99 -7.92 -6.28 4.29
CA ALA A 99 -8.32 -4.89 4.01
C ALA A 99 -7.14 -3.92 3.80
N TYR A 100 -6.00 -4.14 4.46
CA TYR A 100 -4.81 -3.27 4.35
C TYR A 100 -4.01 -3.52 3.09
N VAL A 101 -3.89 -4.78 2.68
CA VAL A 101 -3.03 -5.16 1.55
C VAL A 101 -3.58 -6.39 0.85
N TRP A 102 -3.77 -6.28 -0.46
CA TRP A 102 -4.07 -7.42 -1.32
C TRP A 102 -2.77 -8.06 -1.77
N GLN A 103 -2.46 -9.25 -1.28
CA GLN A 103 -1.26 -9.99 -1.64
C GLN A 103 -1.49 -11.04 -2.71
N LEU A 104 -2.71 -11.60 -2.77
CA LEU A 104 -3.07 -12.68 -3.68
C LEU A 104 -4.32 -12.35 -4.52
N ARG A 105 -4.94 -11.19 -4.29
CA ARG A 105 -6.11 -10.72 -5.06
C ARG A 105 -5.68 -9.91 -6.27
N GLY A 106 -6.13 -10.33 -7.45
CA GLY A 106 -5.86 -9.66 -8.72
C GLY A 106 -5.15 -10.58 -9.71
N THR A 107 -5.23 -10.24 -10.99
CA THR A 107 -4.76 -11.11 -12.09
C THR A 107 -3.27 -11.46 -11.99
N ASN A 108 -2.45 -10.51 -11.53
CA ASN A 108 -0.99 -10.65 -11.47
C ASN A 108 -0.46 -10.98 -10.08
N MET A 109 -1.34 -11.15 -9.08
CA MET A 109 -0.96 -11.39 -7.68
C MET A 109 -0.72 -12.88 -7.44
N ASN A 110 0.18 -13.45 -8.23
CA ASN A 110 0.56 -14.86 -8.23
C ASN A 110 2.07 -15.02 -8.38
N ILE A 111 2.59 -16.22 -8.12
CA ILE A 111 4.04 -16.49 -8.10
C ILE A 111 4.78 -16.02 -9.36
N MET A 112 4.15 -16.03 -10.54
CA MET A 112 4.78 -15.53 -11.78
C MET A 112 4.91 -14.01 -11.78
N GLY A 113 3.88 -13.29 -11.33
CA GLY A 113 3.96 -11.83 -11.16
C GLY A 113 5.02 -11.43 -10.13
N TYR A 114 5.09 -12.15 -9.01
CA TYR A 114 6.15 -11.97 -8.00
C TYR A 114 7.54 -12.25 -8.57
N ALA A 115 7.71 -13.34 -9.31
CA ALA A 115 8.98 -13.70 -9.95
C ALA A 115 9.40 -12.64 -10.98
N LEU A 116 8.50 -12.24 -11.87
CA LEU A 116 8.75 -11.23 -12.89
C LEU A 116 9.17 -9.90 -12.26
N THR A 117 8.46 -9.47 -11.21
CA THR A 117 8.78 -8.25 -10.45
C THR A 117 10.15 -8.36 -9.79
N THR A 118 10.46 -9.52 -9.19
CA THR A 118 11.75 -9.75 -8.52
C THR A 118 12.92 -9.67 -9.51
N TYR A 119 12.82 -10.35 -10.66
CA TYR A 119 13.87 -10.30 -11.68
C TYR A 119 14.00 -8.91 -12.33
N TYR A 120 12.89 -8.20 -12.53
CA TYR A 120 12.93 -6.80 -12.96
C TYR A 120 13.71 -5.95 -11.97
N LEU A 121 13.35 -6.00 -10.68
CA LEU A 121 14.04 -5.24 -9.63
C LEU A 121 15.52 -5.60 -9.58
N LYS A 122 15.86 -6.89 -9.64
CA LYS A 122 17.25 -7.37 -9.68
C LYS A 122 18.03 -6.77 -10.84
N SER A 123 17.40 -6.62 -12.02
CA SER A 123 18.05 -6.02 -13.19
C SER A 123 18.35 -4.52 -13.05
N ILE A 124 17.63 -3.81 -12.16
CA ILE A 124 17.78 -2.36 -11.95
C ILE A 124 18.36 -1.98 -10.58
N ASP A 125 18.77 -2.95 -9.76
CA ASP A 125 19.06 -2.78 -8.33
C ASP A 125 20.41 -2.06 -8.05
N LYS A 126 20.53 -0.80 -8.48
CA LYS A 126 21.75 0.01 -8.35
C LYS A 126 22.22 0.21 -6.90
N TYR A 127 21.31 0.19 -5.94
CA TYR A 127 21.61 0.40 -4.51
C TYR A 127 21.59 -0.90 -3.69
N GLY A 128 21.42 -2.06 -4.33
CA GLY A 128 21.41 -3.36 -3.66
C GLY A 128 20.26 -3.51 -2.65
N LEU A 129 19.11 -2.89 -2.89
CA LEU A 129 17.98 -2.88 -1.97
C LEU A 129 17.38 -4.28 -1.79
N LEU A 130 17.40 -5.14 -2.83
CA LEU A 130 16.92 -6.52 -2.70
C LEU A 130 17.77 -7.36 -1.74
N GLU A 131 19.07 -7.06 -1.63
CA GLU A 131 19.96 -7.71 -0.67
C GLU A 131 19.84 -7.06 0.72
N LYS A 132 19.75 -5.74 0.74
CA LYS A 132 19.80 -4.94 1.97
C LYS A 132 18.55 -5.14 2.82
N LEU A 133 17.37 -5.17 2.20
CA LEU A 133 16.08 -5.21 2.88
C LEU A 133 15.64 -6.64 3.14
N LYS A 134 15.38 -7.00 4.40
CA LYS A 134 15.05 -8.38 4.79
C LYS A 134 13.54 -8.61 4.87
N GLU A 135 13.08 -9.78 4.46
CA GLU A 135 11.66 -10.13 4.56
C GLU A 135 11.41 -11.31 5.50
N ASP A 136 10.22 -11.32 6.12
CA ASP A 136 9.70 -12.40 6.95
C ASP A 136 8.19 -12.61 6.74
N ASP A 137 7.69 -13.71 7.27
CA ASP A 137 6.28 -14.07 7.22
C ASP A 137 5.46 -13.58 8.43
N ASN A 138 6.02 -12.70 9.27
CA ASN A 138 5.32 -12.21 10.46
C ASN A 138 4.02 -11.49 10.09
N PHE A 139 3.02 -11.60 10.97
CA PHE A 139 1.71 -10.95 10.86
C PHE A 139 0.97 -11.30 9.57
N GLY A 140 1.04 -12.55 9.14
CA GLY A 140 0.20 -13.02 8.04
C GLY A 140 0.79 -12.88 6.64
N ASN A 141 1.99 -12.32 6.53
CA ASN A 141 2.60 -11.93 5.26
C ASN A 141 2.80 -13.15 4.34
N TYR A 142 2.37 -13.02 3.09
CA TYR A 142 2.68 -13.99 2.05
C TYR A 142 4.09 -13.75 1.52
N ILE A 143 4.91 -14.80 1.62
CA ILE A 143 6.29 -14.78 1.14
C ILE A 143 6.51 -15.86 0.10
N PHE A 144 7.42 -15.58 -0.82
CA PHE A 144 7.87 -16.48 -1.86
C PHE A 144 9.39 -16.54 -1.83
N THR A 145 9.96 -17.72 -2.10
CA THR A 145 11.40 -17.84 -2.34
C THR A 145 11.64 -17.82 -3.85
N ILE A 146 12.26 -16.75 -4.34
CA ILE A 146 12.58 -16.55 -5.76
C ILE A 146 14.05 -16.19 -5.84
N ASP A 147 14.84 -16.94 -6.62
CA ASP A 147 16.28 -16.69 -6.77
C ASP A 147 17.01 -16.63 -5.41
N ASP A 148 16.70 -17.61 -4.55
CA ASP A 148 17.19 -17.73 -3.17
C ASP A 148 16.89 -16.51 -2.26
N LYS A 149 15.98 -15.63 -2.68
CA LYS A 149 15.50 -14.49 -1.91
C LYS A 149 14.07 -14.68 -1.46
N VAL A 150 13.84 -14.37 -0.18
CA VAL A 150 12.49 -14.28 0.38
C VAL A 150 11.92 -12.93 0.01
N VAL A 151 10.82 -12.93 -0.75
CA VAL A 151 10.15 -11.71 -1.23
C VAL A 151 8.68 -11.74 -0.86
N SER A 152 8.09 -10.55 -0.70
CA SER A 152 6.67 -10.34 -0.45
C SER A 152 6.18 -9.12 -1.24
N ARG A 153 4.87 -8.83 -1.21
CA ARG A 153 4.37 -7.60 -1.81
C ARG A 153 4.97 -6.39 -1.10
N ASP A 154 5.02 -6.46 0.24
CA ASP A 154 5.53 -5.39 1.06
C ASP A 154 6.93 -4.95 0.64
N LEU A 155 7.82 -5.93 0.43
CA LEU A 155 9.21 -5.69 0.02
C LEU A 155 9.26 -5.10 -1.40
N LEU A 156 8.64 -5.77 -2.36
CA LEU A 156 8.79 -5.44 -3.78
C LEU A 156 8.13 -4.10 -4.13
N ASP A 157 6.96 -3.78 -3.55
CA ASP A 157 6.33 -2.47 -3.73
C ASP A 157 7.19 -1.37 -3.11
N SER A 158 7.71 -1.57 -1.89
CA SER A 158 8.57 -0.58 -1.22
C SER A 158 9.85 -0.28 -1.98
N ILE A 159 10.49 -1.31 -2.56
CA ILE A 159 11.72 -1.12 -3.35
C ILE A 159 11.42 -0.23 -4.56
N ASN A 160 10.35 -0.49 -5.30
CA ASN A 160 9.96 0.35 -6.44
C ASN A 160 9.66 1.81 -6.02
N GLU A 161 8.98 2.01 -4.89
CA GLU A 161 8.66 3.33 -4.33
C GLU A 161 9.92 4.10 -3.93
N ILE A 162 10.87 3.43 -3.26
CA ILE A 162 12.18 4.00 -2.90
C ILE A 162 12.96 4.38 -4.15
N TYR A 163 13.02 3.49 -5.15
CA TYR A 163 13.70 3.76 -6.42
C TYR A 163 13.11 4.96 -7.13
N PHE A 164 11.78 5.08 -7.16
CA PHE A 164 11.12 6.24 -7.75
C PHE A 164 11.55 7.54 -7.05
N LEU A 165 11.45 7.61 -5.72
CA LEU A 165 11.84 8.79 -4.96
C LEU A 165 13.35 9.11 -5.13
N GLU A 166 14.20 8.10 -5.15
CA GLU A 166 15.65 8.26 -5.36
C GLU A 166 15.98 8.76 -6.77
N GLU A 167 15.28 8.27 -7.80
CA GLU A 167 15.44 8.76 -9.16
C GLU A 167 15.01 10.22 -9.30
N GLN A 168 13.86 10.59 -8.71
CA GLN A 168 13.25 11.91 -8.89
C GLN A 168 13.84 12.99 -7.97
N LEU A 169 14.21 12.62 -6.73
CA LEU A 169 14.55 13.58 -5.67
C LEU A 169 15.93 13.34 -5.04
N LYS A 170 16.62 12.25 -5.37
CA LYS A 170 17.92 11.89 -4.76
C LYS A 170 17.83 11.84 -3.23
N ILE A 171 16.79 11.20 -2.71
CA ILE A 171 16.46 11.19 -1.28
C ILE A 171 17.60 10.67 -0.40
N SER A 172 18.47 9.81 -0.91
CA SER A 172 19.68 9.34 -0.21
C SER A 172 20.69 10.45 0.09
N SER A 173 20.66 11.54 -0.68
CA SER A 173 21.58 12.68 -0.55
C SER A 173 20.99 13.83 0.29
N VAL A 174 19.73 13.73 0.71
CA VAL A 174 19.08 14.76 1.52
C VAL A 174 19.46 14.56 2.99
N ALA A 175 20.25 15.49 3.54
CA ALA A 175 20.65 15.42 4.94
C ALA A 175 19.43 15.60 5.87
N ASN A 176 19.34 14.75 6.90
CA ASN A 176 18.28 14.77 7.90
C ASN A 176 16.85 14.71 7.31
N LEU A 177 16.65 13.84 6.32
CA LEU A 177 15.39 13.73 5.59
C LEU A 177 14.22 13.47 6.55
N LYS A 178 13.16 14.28 6.43
CA LYS A 178 11.90 14.12 7.15
C LYS A 178 10.76 13.83 6.18
N VAL A 179 10.11 12.69 6.39
CA VAL A 179 9.04 12.18 5.51
C VAL A 179 7.73 12.13 6.28
N LEU A 180 6.64 12.56 5.65
CA LEU A 180 5.28 12.34 6.14
C LEU A 180 4.58 11.31 5.26
N ASP A 181 4.01 10.28 5.84
CA ASP A 181 3.25 9.22 5.14
C ASP A 181 1.80 9.28 5.60
N ILE A 182 0.93 9.76 4.70
CA ILE A 182 -0.49 10.01 4.92
C ILE A 182 -1.27 8.78 4.48
N GLY A 183 -2.01 8.17 5.39
CA GLY A 183 -2.64 6.87 5.15
C GLY A 183 -1.61 5.76 5.21
N ALA A 184 -0.71 5.82 6.19
CA ALA A 184 0.43 4.92 6.31
C ALA A 184 0.02 3.45 6.56
N GLY A 185 -1.25 3.18 6.86
CA GLY A 185 -1.72 1.85 7.23
C GLY A 185 -0.93 1.34 8.44
N TYR A 186 -0.36 0.15 8.32
CA TYR A 186 0.50 -0.44 9.35
C TYR A 186 1.96 0.02 9.32
N GLY A 187 2.34 1.01 8.51
CA GLY A 187 3.72 1.54 8.49
C GLY A 187 4.69 0.75 7.61
N ARG A 188 4.19 0.05 6.58
CA ARG A 188 5.00 -0.74 5.62
C ARG A 188 6.17 0.05 5.07
N LEU A 189 5.90 1.22 4.48
CA LEU A 189 6.93 1.97 3.77
C LEU A 189 7.92 2.61 4.74
N ALA A 190 7.44 3.08 5.90
CA ALA A 190 8.31 3.56 6.98
C ALA A 190 9.38 2.53 7.36
N HIS A 191 8.96 1.27 7.58
CA HIS A 191 9.87 0.16 7.86
C HIS A 191 10.96 0.05 6.79
N ARG A 192 10.57 0.01 5.52
CA ARG A 192 11.51 -0.20 4.42
C ARG A 192 12.39 1.00 4.13
N MET A 193 11.85 2.21 4.20
CA MET A 193 12.60 3.43 3.96
C MET A 193 13.66 3.66 5.04
N ILE A 194 13.34 3.45 6.32
CA ILE A 194 14.31 3.61 7.41
C ILE A 194 15.43 2.57 7.28
N GLU A 195 15.10 1.32 6.97
CA GLU A 195 16.11 0.27 6.72
C GLU A 195 17.00 0.61 5.51
N ALA A 196 16.40 1.16 4.43
CA ALA A 196 17.10 1.52 3.20
C ALA A 196 17.97 2.77 3.34
N LEU A 197 17.54 3.79 4.09
CA LEU A 197 18.06 5.15 4.03
C LEU A 197 18.49 5.65 5.42
N PRO A 198 19.78 5.52 5.78
CA PRO A 198 20.28 5.92 7.09
C PRO A 198 20.23 7.43 7.33
N ASN A 199 20.02 8.23 6.28
CA ASN A 199 19.89 9.69 6.37
C ASN A 199 18.47 10.15 6.75
N ILE A 200 17.51 9.24 6.92
CA ILE A 200 16.18 9.57 7.46
C ILE A 200 16.32 9.97 8.92
N HIS A 201 16.06 11.25 9.19
CA HIS A 201 15.99 11.76 10.55
C HIS A 201 14.69 11.31 11.22
N THR A 202 13.55 11.54 10.56
CA THR A 202 12.25 11.11 11.10
C THR A 202 11.26 10.80 9.99
N TYR A 203 10.68 9.61 10.07
CA TYR A 203 9.58 9.17 9.25
C TYR A 203 8.29 9.24 10.07
N TYR A 204 7.38 10.12 9.66
CA TYR A 204 6.12 10.34 10.34
C TYR A 204 5.02 9.54 9.65
N CYS A 205 4.41 8.59 10.36
CA CYS A 205 3.24 7.85 9.88
C CYS A 205 1.98 8.46 10.47
N THR A 206 0.99 8.76 9.66
CA THR A 206 -0.32 9.19 10.14
C THR A 206 -1.42 8.54 9.32
N ASP A 207 -2.55 8.30 9.97
CA ASP A 207 -3.71 7.70 9.34
C ASP A 207 -4.98 8.26 9.98
N ALA A 208 -6.01 8.43 9.15
CA ALA A 208 -7.32 8.86 9.60
C ALA A 208 -8.18 7.69 10.13
N VAL A 209 -7.65 6.47 10.09
CA VAL A 209 -8.23 5.26 10.67
C VAL A 209 -7.49 4.92 11.98
N ALA A 210 -8.24 4.89 13.09
CA ALA A 210 -7.69 4.63 14.42
C ALA A 210 -6.99 3.26 14.52
N VAL A 211 -7.55 2.24 13.86
CA VAL A 211 -6.97 0.89 13.86
C VAL A 211 -5.65 0.84 13.10
N SER A 212 -5.51 1.54 11.97
CA SER A 212 -4.24 1.71 11.25
C SER A 212 -3.17 2.33 12.13
N THR A 213 -3.53 3.38 12.87
CA THR A 213 -2.63 4.05 13.81
C THR A 213 -2.14 3.08 14.89
N PHE A 214 -3.07 2.32 15.49
CA PHE A 214 -2.77 1.32 16.52
C PHE A 214 -1.82 0.21 16.02
N ILE A 215 -2.08 -0.36 14.85
CA ILE A 215 -1.21 -1.43 14.32
C ILE A 215 0.14 -0.90 13.85
N SER A 216 0.19 0.34 13.35
CA SER A 216 1.45 1.00 12.97
C SER A 216 2.34 1.25 14.18
N GLU A 217 1.76 1.72 15.30
CA GLU A 217 2.47 1.88 16.58
C GLU A 217 3.13 0.57 16.99
N TYR A 218 2.36 -0.53 16.97
CA TYR A 218 2.87 -1.84 17.33
C TYR A 218 3.93 -2.36 16.34
N TYR A 219 3.68 -2.26 15.04
CA TYR A 219 4.57 -2.84 14.03
C TYR A 219 5.93 -2.16 14.00
N LEU A 220 5.97 -0.82 14.07
CA LEU A 220 7.23 -0.08 14.06
C LEU A 220 8.01 -0.26 15.38
N HIS A 221 7.32 -0.44 16.51
CA HIS A 221 7.93 -0.87 17.77
C HIS A 221 8.54 -2.27 17.66
N PHE A 222 7.79 -3.24 17.13
CA PHE A 222 8.28 -4.60 16.90
C PHE A 222 9.52 -4.62 16.00
N ARG A 223 9.58 -3.75 14.99
CA ARG A 223 10.73 -3.57 14.09
C ARG A 223 11.90 -2.80 14.71
N LYS A 224 11.73 -2.22 15.91
CA LYS A 224 12.74 -1.42 16.62
C LYS A 224 13.14 -0.14 15.88
N LEU A 225 12.16 0.54 15.29
CA LEU A 225 12.39 1.71 14.43
C LEU A 225 11.97 3.05 15.07
N GLU A 226 11.60 3.06 16.33
CA GLU A 226 11.04 4.22 17.06
C GLU A 226 12.03 5.38 17.18
N ASN A 227 13.32 5.11 17.03
CA ASN A 227 14.35 6.15 16.98
C ASN A 227 14.24 7.04 15.72
N ASN A 228 13.74 6.47 14.62
CA ASN A 228 13.66 7.14 13.32
C ASN A 228 12.23 7.20 12.77
N SER A 229 11.25 6.59 13.43
CA SER A 229 9.82 6.66 13.07
C SER A 229 8.98 7.24 14.19
N LYS A 230 7.93 7.97 13.83
CA LYS A 230 6.89 8.42 14.75
C LYS A 230 5.52 8.17 14.15
N VAL A 231 4.68 7.41 14.85
CA VAL A 231 3.26 7.29 14.50
C VAL A 231 2.52 8.44 15.19
N ILE A 232 1.88 9.30 14.40
CA ILE A 232 1.17 10.47 14.87
C ILE A 232 -0.33 10.22 14.71
N PRO A 233 -1.10 10.18 15.81
CA PRO A 233 -2.55 10.18 15.75
C PRO A 233 -3.08 11.39 14.96
N LEU A 234 -4.21 11.23 14.28
CA LEU A 234 -4.79 12.25 13.42
C LEU A 234 -4.97 13.60 14.12
N PHE A 235 -5.33 13.59 15.40
CA PHE A 235 -5.55 14.81 16.18
C PHE A 235 -4.27 15.56 16.58
N ASP A 236 -3.08 14.96 16.42
CA ASP A 236 -1.77 15.57 16.72
C ASP A 236 -0.98 15.97 15.46
N VAL A 237 -1.53 15.70 14.26
CA VAL A 237 -0.80 15.87 13.00
C VAL A 237 -0.47 17.34 12.71
N GLU A 238 -1.41 18.25 12.95
CA GLU A 238 -1.20 19.68 12.70
C GLU A 238 -0.13 20.27 13.61
N ASP A 239 -0.15 19.94 14.90
CA ASP A 239 0.88 20.35 15.85
C ASP A 239 2.24 19.75 15.49
N THR A 240 2.27 18.54 14.97
CA THR A 240 3.52 17.94 14.49
C THR A 240 4.10 18.70 13.30
N LEU A 241 3.28 19.03 12.30
CA LEU A 241 3.72 19.79 11.12
C LEU A 241 4.09 21.24 11.45
N LYS A 242 3.44 21.84 12.44
CA LYS A 242 3.79 23.17 12.95
C LYS A 242 5.20 23.22 13.53
N ASN A 243 5.62 22.15 14.19
CA ASN A 243 6.91 22.08 14.88
C ASN A 243 8.02 21.40 14.05
N ASN A 244 7.69 20.88 12.87
CA ASN A 244 8.63 20.14 12.03
C ASN A 244 8.47 20.50 10.56
N LYS A 245 9.57 20.93 9.93
CA LYS A 245 9.64 21.04 8.48
C LYS A 245 9.69 19.64 7.87
N ILE A 246 8.71 19.30 7.04
CA ILE A 246 8.66 18.06 6.27
C ILE A 246 9.22 18.32 4.87
N ASP A 247 10.08 17.43 4.39
CA ASP A 247 10.68 17.56 3.06
C ASP A 247 9.75 16.97 1.98
N ILE A 248 9.14 15.82 2.29
CA ILE A 248 8.31 15.05 1.36
C ILE A 248 7.09 14.48 2.10
N ALA A 249 5.90 14.66 1.52
CA ALA A 249 4.70 13.92 1.87
C ALA A 249 4.45 12.79 0.87
N LEU A 250 3.97 11.65 1.36
CA LEU A 250 3.61 10.47 0.59
C LEU A 250 2.15 10.13 0.84
N ASN A 251 1.46 9.65 -0.17
CA ASN A 251 0.17 8.99 -0.03
C ASN A 251 0.11 7.79 -0.98
N ILE A 252 0.01 6.60 -0.42
CA ILE A 252 0.06 5.35 -1.18
C ILE A 252 -1.27 4.63 -0.99
N HIS A 253 -2.02 4.54 -2.09
CA HIS A 253 -3.34 3.91 -2.22
C HIS A 253 -4.47 4.50 -1.37
N SER A 254 -4.18 5.40 -0.42
CA SER A 254 -5.16 5.93 0.52
C SER A 254 -6.09 7.02 -0.05
N PHE A 255 -5.61 8.02 -0.80
CA PHE A 255 -6.50 9.10 -1.28
C PHE A 255 -7.63 8.62 -2.20
N SER A 256 -7.40 7.54 -2.94
CA SER A 256 -8.44 6.90 -3.78
C SER A 256 -9.57 6.25 -2.96
N GLU A 257 -9.36 6.02 -1.66
CA GLU A 257 -10.35 5.46 -0.73
C GLU A 257 -11.11 6.55 0.04
N CYS A 258 -10.67 7.80 -0.07
CA CYS A 258 -11.22 8.94 0.62
C CYS A 258 -12.29 9.66 -0.21
N SER A 259 -13.18 10.41 0.46
CA SER A 259 -13.97 11.46 -0.19
C SER A 259 -13.07 12.60 -0.65
N ILE A 260 -13.52 13.39 -1.63
CA ILE A 260 -12.72 14.53 -2.09
C ILE A 260 -12.48 15.57 -0.98
N ASN A 261 -13.44 15.74 -0.07
CA ASN A 261 -13.32 16.67 1.07
C ASN A 261 -12.21 16.24 2.04
N ALA A 262 -12.08 14.94 2.31
CA ALA A 262 -10.99 14.42 3.14
C ALA A 262 -9.62 14.63 2.46
N VAL A 263 -9.55 14.42 1.15
CA VAL A 263 -8.34 14.69 0.35
C VAL A 263 -7.98 16.17 0.40
N GLU A 264 -8.95 17.07 0.19
CA GLU A 264 -8.74 18.52 0.26
C GLU A 264 -8.29 18.98 1.65
N TRP A 265 -8.80 18.36 2.73
CA TRP A 265 -8.33 18.63 4.08
C TRP A 265 -6.84 18.34 4.24
N TRP A 266 -6.38 17.14 3.84
CA TRP A 266 -4.97 16.76 3.88
C TRP A 266 -4.10 17.68 3.04
N LEU A 267 -4.53 17.98 1.80
CA LEU A 267 -3.83 18.89 0.89
C LEU A 267 -3.71 20.29 1.48
N SER A 268 -4.79 20.81 2.10
CA SER A 268 -4.78 22.10 2.76
C SER A 268 -3.76 22.16 3.91
N LEU A 269 -3.64 21.06 4.66
CA LEU A 269 -2.74 20.96 5.79
C LEU A 269 -1.29 20.96 5.34
N ILE A 270 -0.90 20.07 4.41
CA ILE A 270 0.48 20.05 3.91
C ILE A 270 0.84 21.32 3.12
N ALA A 271 -0.14 21.95 2.47
CA ALA A 271 0.03 23.24 1.81
C ALA A 271 0.30 24.37 2.82
N LYS A 272 -0.47 24.43 3.91
CA LYS A 272 -0.29 25.40 5.00
C LYS A 272 1.13 25.35 5.57
N TYR A 273 1.68 24.16 5.75
CA TYR A 273 3.04 23.95 6.27
C TYR A 273 4.13 23.85 5.20
N GLN A 274 3.81 24.21 3.94
CA GLN A 274 4.77 24.34 2.85
C GLN A 274 5.58 23.07 2.59
N VAL A 275 4.95 21.90 2.66
CA VAL A 275 5.60 20.66 2.24
C VAL A 275 5.91 20.76 0.75
N LYS A 276 7.17 20.53 0.38
CA LYS A 276 7.64 20.85 -0.97
C LYS A 276 7.20 19.80 -2.00
N TYR A 277 7.30 18.53 -1.64
CA TYR A 277 7.04 17.41 -2.52
C TYR A 277 5.90 16.56 -2.01
N LEU A 278 5.05 16.11 -2.93
CA LEU A 278 3.96 15.16 -2.67
C LEU A 278 4.04 14.01 -3.67
N MET A 279 4.29 12.80 -3.20
CA MET A 279 4.18 11.59 -4.00
C MET A 279 2.80 10.95 -3.79
N ILE A 280 2.14 10.58 -4.88
CA ILE A 280 0.86 9.86 -4.85
C ILE A 280 0.96 8.60 -5.70
N ILE A 281 0.42 7.51 -5.15
CA ILE A 281 0.15 6.27 -5.87
C ILE A 281 -1.34 5.96 -5.68
N PRO A 282 -2.21 6.16 -6.68
CA PRO A 282 -3.63 5.88 -6.52
C PRO A 282 -3.89 4.36 -6.55
N ASN A 283 -5.04 3.94 -6.00
CA ASN A 283 -5.60 2.63 -6.37
C ASN A 283 -6.01 2.63 -7.86
N ILE A 284 -6.13 1.45 -8.48
CA ILE A 284 -6.45 1.29 -9.92
C ILE A 284 -7.95 1.60 -10.21
N TYR A 285 -8.47 2.70 -9.66
CA TYR A 285 -9.67 3.38 -10.14
C TYR A 285 -9.28 4.48 -11.12
N VAL A 286 -8.33 4.17 -12.01
CA VAL A 286 -8.02 5.06 -13.12
C VAL A 286 -9.15 4.88 -14.11
N ASP A 287 -9.94 5.94 -14.32
CA ASP A 287 -10.98 5.89 -15.36
C ASP A 287 -10.34 5.69 -16.74
N SER A 288 -11.16 5.46 -17.77
CA SER A 288 -10.68 5.31 -19.14
C SER A 288 -9.84 6.49 -19.65
N ASN A 289 -9.85 7.63 -18.94
CA ASN A 289 -9.16 8.87 -19.30
C ASN A 289 -7.85 9.07 -18.51
N GLY A 290 -7.47 8.16 -17.63
CA GLY A 290 -6.21 8.28 -16.90
C GLY A 290 -6.27 9.15 -15.64
N LEU A 291 -7.48 9.48 -15.14
CA LEU A 291 -7.64 10.37 -13.98
C LEU A 291 -7.40 9.65 -12.66
N MET A 292 -6.85 10.39 -11.68
CA MET A 292 -6.78 9.92 -10.29
C MET A 292 -8.10 10.27 -9.61
N LEU A 293 -8.91 9.26 -9.32
CA LEU A 293 -10.24 9.48 -8.74
C LEU A 293 -10.24 9.18 -7.24
N SER A 294 -10.92 10.03 -6.48
CA SER A 294 -11.36 9.78 -5.11
C SER A 294 -12.46 8.70 -5.11
N HIS A 295 -12.82 8.20 -3.93
CA HIS A 295 -13.86 7.19 -3.81
C HIS A 295 -15.22 7.70 -4.34
N ASP A 296 -15.53 8.97 -4.11
CA ASP A 296 -16.73 9.65 -4.62
C ASP A 296 -16.58 10.15 -6.07
N ARG A 297 -15.60 9.62 -6.82
CA ARG A 297 -15.37 9.81 -8.27
C ARG A 297 -15.02 11.24 -8.69
N HIS A 298 -14.41 12.03 -7.82
CA HIS A 298 -13.86 13.33 -8.17
C HIS A 298 -12.39 13.23 -8.55
N ASP A 299 -11.95 14.14 -9.43
CA ASP A 299 -10.57 14.23 -9.88
C ASP A 299 -9.66 14.82 -8.78
N ILE A 300 -8.83 13.96 -8.19
CA ILE A 300 -7.85 14.33 -7.17
C ILE A 300 -6.80 15.28 -7.74
N GLY A 301 -6.46 15.17 -9.04
CA GLY A 301 -5.49 16.04 -9.71
C GLY A 301 -5.86 17.52 -9.59
N LYS A 302 -7.14 17.85 -9.80
CA LYS A 302 -7.66 19.22 -9.65
C LYS A 302 -7.57 19.74 -8.21
N ALA A 303 -7.82 18.87 -7.23
CA ALA A 303 -7.65 19.24 -5.83
C ALA A 303 -6.18 19.54 -5.51
N ILE A 304 -5.25 18.73 -6.00
CA ILE A 304 -3.81 18.96 -5.82
C ILE A 304 -3.39 20.32 -6.41
N GLU A 305 -3.82 20.62 -7.63
CA GLU A 305 -3.56 21.91 -8.30
C GLU A 305 -4.15 23.10 -7.53
N LYS A 306 -5.39 22.98 -7.03
CA LYS A 306 -6.05 23.99 -6.18
C LYS A 306 -5.21 24.37 -4.96
N TYR A 307 -4.46 23.42 -4.40
CA TYR A 307 -3.59 23.65 -3.24
C TYR A 307 -2.14 24.03 -3.61
N GLY A 308 -1.86 24.36 -4.87
CA GLY A 308 -0.60 24.95 -5.32
C GLY A 308 0.49 23.94 -5.65
N TYR A 309 0.12 22.68 -5.89
CA TYR A 309 1.04 21.64 -6.33
C TYR A 309 0.86 21.38 -7.82
N VAL A 310 1.96 21.13 -8.52
CA VAL A 310 1.93 20.75 -9.94
C VAL A 310 2.61 19.44 -10.21
N LEU A 311 2.13 18.74 -11.22
CA LEU A 311 2.68 17.48 -11.65
C LEU A 311 4.10 17.70 -12.20
N LYS A 312 5.09 17.17 -11.48
CA LYS A 312 6.49 17.15 -11.88
C LYS A 312 6.84 15.91 -12.68
N SER A 313 6.29 14.77 -12.29
CA SER A 313 6.61 13.48 -12.90
C SER A 313 5.44 12.51 -12.79
N LYS A 314 5.20 11.77 -13.87
CA LYS A 314 4.28 10.62 -13.92
C LYS A 314 5.01 9.48 -14.62
N VAL A 315 5.27 8.40 -13.90
CA VAL A 315 6.06 7.27 -14.41
C VAL A 315 5.32 5.97 -14.12
N PRO A 316 5.26 5.00 -15.05
CA PRO A 316 4.78 3.66 -14.70
C PRO A 316 5.66 3.05 -13.61
N LYS A 317 5.07 2.27 -12.70
CA LYS A 317 5.82 1.54 -11.66
C LYS A 317 6.97 0.73 -12.25
N PHE A 318 6.72 0.10 -13.39
CA PHE A 318 7.69 -0.65 -14.16
C PHE A 318 7.94 0.05 -15.50
N LYS A 319 9.20 0.34 -15.83
CA LYS A 319 9.57 1.00 -17.09
C LYS A 319 9.45 0.06 -18.28
N ASP A 320 9.66 -1.23 -18.06
CA ASP A 320 9.42 -2.27 -19.05
C ASP A 320 7.91 -2.50 -19.21
N ALA A 321 7.40 -2.44 -20.44
CA ALA A 321 5.98 -2.53 -20.71
C ALA A 321 5.37 -3.90 -20.37
N VAL A 322 6.14 -4.99 -20.54
CA VAL A 322 5.68 -6.34 -20.19
C VAL A 322 5.61 -6.49 -18.68
N VAL A 323 6.61 -5.99 -17.95
CA VAL A 323 6.56 -5.99 -16.48
C VAL A 323 5.45 -5.06 -15.98
N GLN A 324 5.19 -3.93 -16.66
CA GLN A 324 4.06 -3.06 -16.34
C GLN A 324 2.71 -3.73 -16.58
N GLU A 325 2.61 -4.67 -17.51
CA GLU A 325 1.37 -5.40 -17.77
C GLU A 325 1.19 -6.59 -16.81
N TYR A 326 2.25 -7.34 -16.51
CA TYR A 326 2.19 -8.64 -15.84
C TYR A 326 2.85 -8.70 -14.45
N GLY A 327 3.59 -7.67 -14.06
CA GLY A 327 4.18 -7.55 -12.72
C GLY A 327 3.11 -7.37 -11.64
N ILE A 328 3.51 -7.49 -10.37
CA ILE A 328 2.56 -7.34 -9.25
C ILE A 328 2.06 -5.90 -9.18
N ASN A 329 0.75 -5.76 -8.99
CA ASN A 329 0.07 -4.48 -8.75
C ASN A 329 0.60 -3.31 -9.62
N PRO A 330 0.45 -3.40 -10.96
CA PRO A 330 0.94 -2.38 -11.86
C PRO A 330 0.15 -1.09 -11.69
N THR A 331 0.85 0.04 -11.61
CA THR A 331 0.25 1.36 -11.42
C THR A 331 1.19 2.44 -11.96
N HIS A 332 0.81 3.71 -11.77
CA HIS A 332 1.66 4.86 -12.05
C HIS A 332 2.01 5.59 -10.75
N TYR A 333 3.24 6.08 -10.68
CA TYR A 333 3.72 6.93 -9.61
C TYR A 333 3.67 8.38 -10.07
N TYR A 334 3.12 9.23 -9.21
CA TYR A 334 2.96 10.65 -9.46
C TYR A 334 3.78 11.41 -8.43
N LEU A 335 4.59 12.36 -8.89
CA LEU A 335 5.29 13.31 -8.04
C LEU A 335 4.82 14.71 -8.37
N PHE A 336 4.41 15.43 -7.34
CA PHE A 336 4.02 16.81 -7.40
C PHE A 336 5.03 17.69 -6.65
N GLU A 337 5.24 18.90 -7.14
CA GLU A 337 6.07 19.93 -6.50
C GLU A 337 5.22 21.17 -6.25
N ARG A 338 5.37 21.75 -5.06
CA ARG A 338 4.72 23.00 -4.70
C ARG A 338 5.44 24.18 -5.34
N TYR A 339 4.66 25.11 -5.91
CA TYR A 339 5.17 26.38 -6.44
C TYR A 339 5.43 27.43 -5.37
#